data_AF-A0A1M7ZQD1-F1
#
_entry.id   AF-A0A1M7ZQD1-F1
#
_cell.length_a   1.000
_cell.length_b   1.000
_cell.length_c   1.000
_cell.angle_alpha   90.00
_cell.angle_beta   90.00
_cell.angle_gamma   90.00
#
_symmetry.space_group_name_H-M   'P 1'
#
loop_
_entity.id
_entity.type
_entity.pdbx_description
1 polymer ?
#
loop_
_entity_poly.entity_id
_entity_poly.type
_entity_poly.pdbx_seq_one_letter_code
_entity_poly.pdbx_strand_id
1 'polypeptide(L)'
;MLVLLSSSARRRYNDDIVRALAHPAGTEFRFRYGENYLEQDLAARYERTRAVNLAGLICHWATPEGATSLLAPCRFVTVTRIQKVGSSYVFTLRVAEFVKDLDDAKLRGLMTEGELALLPTAKSDASSRAGRLVFEISDALTPFRAATSEAMTAFENTTKALRQEAKFEDSKPIAFFSVQGLSPATGGPPLEPQGGRFELESGRRYFLDIYSYSPEGENNLSDAMTLSASADDSDLKFSSETVAKLDSRYDLIRFAFSTEQQLFELSAGLRLALGVPKTADEKDLEQRCDIMLDLRFRGSLRLAAARVAMIAIGTATPAVIGAYAAGKGSLGLASVMFIAALFTGVATVFPALKKA
;
A
#
# COMPACT_ATOMS: atom_id res chain seq x y z
N MET A 1 6.49 8.43 21.01
CA MET A 1 6.03 8.24 19.62
C MET A 1 7.18 8.57 18.68
N LEU A 2 7.34 7.90 17.54
CA LEU A 2 8.38 8.25 16.56
C LEU A 2 7.92 9.38 15.64
N VAL A 3 8.80 10.34 15.36
CA VAL A 3 8.62 11.31 14.28
C VAL A 3 9.54 10.91 13.13
N LEU A 4 8.96 10.77 11.94
CA LEU A 4 9.65 10.37 10.71
C LEU A 4 9.59 11.53 9.70
N LEU A 5 10.69 12.25 9.55
CA LEU A 5 10.79 13.40 8.66
C LEU A 5 11.18 12.97 7.25
N SER A 6 10.35 13.28 6.26
CA SER A 6 10.75 13.28 4.85
C SER A 6 10.89 14.72 4.35
N SER A 7 11.72 14.96 3.34
CA SER A 7 12.02 16.32 2.87
C SER A 7 11.81 16.49 1.38
N SER A 8 11.75 17.72 0.92
CA SER A 8 11.76 18.00 -0.51
C SER A 8 13.18 18.03 -1.11
N ALA A 9 14.23 17.74 -0.32
CA ALA A 9 15.63 17.82 -0.76
C ALA A 9 15.96 16.92 -1.95
N ARG A 10 15.24 15.79 -2.10
CA ARG A 10 15.31 14.91 -3.26
C ARG A 10 13.89 14.56 -3.70
N ARG A 11 13.67 14.41 -5.00
CA ARG A 11 12.37 14.03 -5.56
C ARG A 11 11.77 12.79 -4.88
N ARG A 12 12.58 11.75 -4.68
CA ARG A 12 12.13 10.50 -4.04
C ARG A 12 11.51 10.71 -2.66
N TYR A 13 12.03 11.64 -1.86
CA TYR A 13 11.55 11.91 -0.52
C TYR A 13 10.22 12.68 -0.53
N ASN A 14 10.02 13.55 -1.52
CA ASN A 14 8.72 14.14 -1.79
C ASN A 14 7.72 13.05 -2.18
N ASP A 15 8.09 12.17 -3.13
CA ASP A 15 7.22 11.07 -3.55
C ASP A 15 6.90 10.12 -2.38
N ASP A 16 7.80 9.94 -1.41
CA ASP A 16 7.54 9.15 -0.18
C ASP A 16 6.43 9.75 0.70
N ILE A 17 6.28 11.09 0.75
CA ILE A 17 5.14 11.76 1.40
C ILE A 17 3.86 11.51 0.63
N VAL A 18 3.89 11.68 -0.70
CA VAL A 18 2.69 11.44 -1.54
C VAL A 18 2.26 9.97 -1.43
N ARG A 19 3.20 9.02 -1.43
CA ARG A 19 2.93 7.59 -1.20
C ARG A 19 2.28 7.35 0.16
N ALA A 20 2.80 7.99 1.22
CA ALA A 20 2.25 7.85 2.57
C ALA A 20 0.79 8.31 2.65
N LEU A 21 0.43 9.37 1.92
CA LEU A 21 -0.94 9.86 1.82
C LEU A 21 -1.81 8.97 0.92
N ALA A 22 -1.22 8.40 -0.13
CA ALA A 22 -1.92 7.56 -1.10
C ALA A 22 -2.35 6.20 -0.55
N HIS A 23 -1.54 5.62 0.34
CA HIS A 23 -1.83 4.30 0.90
C HIS A 23 -3.09 4.30 1.79
N PRO A 24 -3.96 3.28 1.65
CA PRO A 24 -5.09 3.11 2.56
C PRO A 24 -4.61 2.63 3.94
N ALA A 25 -5.38 2.97 4.98
CA ALA A 25 -5.08 2.55 6.34
C ALA A 25 -4.97 1.01 6.44
N GLY A 26 -4.02 0.54 7.25
CA GLY A 26 -3.72 -0.88 7.43
C GLY A 26 -2.72 -1.48 6.43
N THR A 27 -2.45 -0.83 5.29
CA THR A 27 -1.42 -1.29 4.35
C THR A 27 -0.01 -0.93 4.78
N GLU A 28 0.98 -1.60 4.21
CA GLU A 28 2.39 -1.38 4.54
C GLU A 28 3.18 -0.75 3.39
N PHE A 29 4.13 0.11 3.75
CA PHE A 29 5.10 0.70 2.84
C PHE A 29 6.43 0.94 3.57
N ARG A 30 7.46 1.46 2.88
CA ARG A 30 8.81 1.54 3.45
C ARG A 30 9.46 2.90 3.30
N PHE A 31 9.98 3.42 4.41
CA PHE A 31 10.89 4.55 4.45
C PHE A 31 12.34 4.09 4.65
N ARG A 32 13.29 4.88 4.13
CA ARG A 32 14.71 4.58 4.21
C ARG A 32 15.49 5.79 4.71
N TYR A 33 16.32 5.57 5.70
CA TYR A 33 17.18 6.60 6.29
C TYR A 33 18.61 6.13 6.32
N GLY A 34 19.56 7.01 6.01
CA GLY A 34 20.96 6.80 6.37
C GLY A 34 21.12 6.77 7.89
N GLU A 35 22.07 5.98 8.38
CA GLU A 35 22.39 5.81 9.80
C GLU A 35 22.57 7.15 10.54
N ASN A 36 23.22 8.13 9.89
CA ASN A 36 23.48 9.46 10.46
C ASN A 36 22.21 10.29 10.73
N TYR A 37 21.05 9.87 10.21
CA TYR A 37 19.78 10.56 10.41
C TYR A 37 18.97 10.02 11.60
N LEU A 38 19.41 8.92 12.22
CA LEU A 38 18.78 8.34 13.40
C LEU A 38 19.48 8.85 14.67
N GLU A 39 18.69 8.97 15.73
CA GLU A 39 19.24 9.11 17.07
C GLU A 39 20.07 7.86 17.45
N GLN A 40 21.22 8.05 18.12
CA GLN A 40 22.16 6.95 18.37
C GLN A 40 21.56 5.85 19.26
N ASP A 41 20.85 6.25 20.31
CA ASP A 41 20.16 5.33 21.21
C ASP A 41 19.02 4.59 20.51
N LEU A 42 18.42 5.23 19.51
CA LEU A 42 17.39 4.64 18.67
C LEU A 42 17.97 3.51 17.79
N ALA A 43 19.09 3.79 17.12
CA ALA A 43 19.80 2.80 16.30
C ALA A 43 20.24 1.58 17.12
N ALA A 44 20.84 1.81 18.30
CA ALA A 44 21.30 0.76 19.20
C ALA A 44 20.16 -0.11 19.75
N ARG A 45 19.00 0.49 20.06
CA ARG A 45 17.82 -0.24 20.51
C ARG A 45 17.30 -1.19 19.42
N TYR A 46 17.21 -0.72 18.17
CA TYR A 46 16.59 -1.50 17.10
C TYR A 46 17.45 -2.62 16.52
N GLU A 47 18.77 -2.55 16.65
CA GLU A 47 19.62 -3.70 16.34
C GLU A 47 19.29 -4.90 17.25
N ARG A 48 18.75 -4.66 18.45
CA ARG A 48 18.35 -5.70 19.41
C ARG A 48 16.92 -6.21 19.19
N THR A 49 15.99 -5.35 18.79
CA THR A 49 14.57 -5.67 18.60
C THR A 49 14.14 -5.50 17.14
N ARG A 50 14.16 -6.60 16.36
CA ARG A 50 13.83 -6.60 14.92
C ARG A 50 12.35 -6.27 14.60
N ALA A 51 11.45 -6.59 15.52
CA ALA A 51 10.02 -6.35 15.38
C ALA A 51 9.57 -5.33 16.42
N VAL A 52 8.84 -4.33 15.95
CA VAL A 52 8.52 -3.14 16.71
C VAL A 52 7.05 -2.82 16.40
N ASN A 53 6.25 -2.40 17.38
CA ASN A 53 4.88 -1.90 17.18
C ASN A 53 4.83 -0.47 17.71
N LEU A 54 5.71 0.39 17.18
CA LEU A 54 5.83 1.76 17.67
C LEU A 54 4.92 2.68 16.85
N ALA A 55 4.08 3.44 17.54
CA ALA A 55 3.35 4.51 16.92
C ALA A 55 4.33 5.55 16.37
N GLY A 56 4.04 6.07 15.18
CA GLY A 56 4.80 7.13 14.54
C GLY A 56 3.93 8.15 13.84
N LEU A 57 4.53 9.30 13.55
CA LEU A 57 3.99 10.38 12.77
C LEU A 57 4.96 10.69 11.62
N ILE A 58 4.47 10.65 10.40
CA ILE A 58 5.20 11.14 9.24
C ILE A 58 4.97 12.64 9.13
N CYS A 59 6.06 13.40 9.03
CA CYS A 59 6.01 14.83 8.73
C CYS A 59 6.81 15.11 7.46
N HIS A 60 6.31 16.03 6.64
CA HIS A 60 7.16 16.70 5.69
C HIS A 60 7.96 17.78 6.41
N TRP A 61 9.26 17.83 6.15
CA TRP A 61 10.18 18.84 6.64
C TRP A 61 10.69 19.67 5.47
N ALA A 62 10.48 20.97 5.57
CA ALA A 62 11.02 21.95 4.65
C ALA A 62 11.93 22.91 5.39
N THR A 63 12.84 23.51 4.64
CA THR A 63 13.61 24.65 5.15
C THR A 63 13.60 25.72 4.10
N PRO A 64 12.66 26.68 4.21
CA PRO A 64 12.68 27.85 3.35
C PRO A 64 14.00 28.59 3.54
N GLU A 65 14.52 29.20 2.48
CA GLU A 65 15.79 29.93 2.54
C GLU A 65 15.71 31.03 3.62
N GLY A 66 16.64 30.98 4.59
CA GLY A 66 16.73 31.98 5.66
C GLY A 66 15.64 31.92 6.73
N ALA A 67 14.76 30.90 6.73
CA ALA A 67 13.66 30.77 7.68
C ALA A 67 13.79 29.56 8.61
N THR A 68 13.00 29.57 9.69
CA THR A 68 12.80 28.40 10.54
C THR A 68 12.24 27.25 9.70
N SER A 69 12.74 26.04 9.94
CA SER A 69 12.23 24.83 9.28
C SER A 69 10.73 24.66 9.51
N LEU A 70 9.95 24.41 8.47
CA LEU A 70 8.54 24.07 8.59
C LEU A 70 8.37 22.56 8.76
N LEU A 71 7.48 22.14 9.66
CA LEU A 71 6.98 20.76 9.73
C LEU A 71 5.51 20.74 9.32
N ALA A 72 5.18 19.92 8.33
CA ALA A 72 3.80 19.61 7.98
C ALA A 72 3.49 18.16 8.38
N PRO A 73 2.78 17.93 9.50
CA PRO A 73 2.28 16.62 9.88
C PRO A 73 1.40 16.02 8.78
N CYS A 74 1.69 14.80 8.36
CA CYS A 74 1.04 14.19 7.20
C CYS A 74 0.15 13.01 7.55
N ARG A 75 0.72 12.00 8.21
CA ARG A 75 0.06 10.68 8.35
C ARG A 75 0.57 9.97 9.60
N PHE A 76 -0.34 9.41 10.38
CA PHE A 76 0.03 8.48 11.43
C PHE A 76 0.39 7.12 10.85
N VAL A 77 1.34 6.46 11.50
CA VAL A 77 1.80 5.12 11.14
C VAL A 77 2.07 4.28 12.39
N THR A 78 2.18 2.98 12.19
CA THR A 78 2.84 2.07 13.13
C THR A 78 4.08 1.51 12.46
N VAL A 79 5.25 1.73 13.04
CA VAL A 79 6.47 1.06 12.59
C VAL A 79 6.36 -0.40 12.99
N THR A 80 6.29 -1.32 12.02
CA THR A 80 6.11 -2.77 12.21
C THR A 80 7.45 -3.52 12.21
N ARG A 81 8.44 -2.98 11.50
CA ARG A 81 9.77 -3.57 11.35
C ARG A 81 10.81 -2.51 11.07
N ILE A 82 11.98 -2.67 11.65
CA ILE A 82 13.16 -1.85 11.37
C ILE A 82 14.30 -2.79 11.02
N GLN A 83 14.96 -2.53 9.89
CA GLN A 83 16.06 -3.36 9.42
C GLN A 83 17.23 -2.51 8.96
N LYS A 84 18.42 -2.77 9.53
CA LYS A 84 19.68 -2.22 9.02
C LYS A 84 20.11 -2.99 7.77
N VAL A 85 20.44 -2.27 6.70
CA VAL A 85 20.98 -2.76 5.43
C VAL A 85 22.16 -1.87 5.05
N GLY A 86 23.38 -2.36 5.25
CA GLY A 86 24.59 -1.55 5.12
C GLY A 86 24.56 -0.36 6.06
N SER A 87 24.72 0.86 5.52
CA SER A 87 24.69 2.13 6.24
C SER A 87 23.29 2.78 6.27
N SER A 88 22.23 2.00 6.03
CA SER A 88 20.85 2.49 5.96
C SER A 88 19.91 1.68 6.84
N TYR A 89 18.88 2.32 7.35
CA TYR A 89 17.77 1.72 8.08
C TYR A 89 16.51 1.78 7.23
N VAL A 90 15.88 0.63 7.05
CA VAL A 90 14.60 0.48 6.35
C VAL A 90 13.51 0.28 7.38
N PHE A 91 12.57 1.22 7.43
CA PHE A 91 11.39 1.19 8.29
C PHE A 91 10.22 0.67 7.48
N THR A 92 9.62 -0.44 7.89
CA THR A 92 8.32 -0.88 7.37
C THR A 92 7.24 -0.24 8.23
N LEU A 93 6.37 0.50 7.58
CA LEU A 93 5.37 1.36 8.19
C LEU A 93 4.00 0.83 7.79
N ARG A 94 3.15 0.53 8.78
CA ARG A 94 1.74 0.31 8.57
C ARG A 94 1.00 1.63 8.67
N VAL A 95 0.25 1.96 7.63
CA VAL A 95 -0.48 3.22 7.50
C VAL A 95 -1.63 3.25 8.51
N ALA A 96 -1.83 4.38 9.17
CA ALA A 96 -2.94 4.60 10.08
C ALA A 96 -3.74 5.84 9.64
N GLU A 97 -4.26 6.63 10.57
CA GLU A 97 -5.15 7.76 10.29
C GLU A 97 -4.43 8.99 9.71
N PHE A 98 -5.18 9.86 9.03
CA PHE A 98 -4.69 11.19 8.65
C PHE A 98 -4.57 12.07 9.88
N VAL A 99 -3.76 13.11 9.75
CA VAL A 99 -3.60 14.11 10.81
C VAL A 99 -4.74 15.14 10.72
N LYS A 100 -5.33 15.46 11.86
CA LYS A 100 -6.36 16.48 12.03
C LYS A 100 -5.89 17.52 13.05
N ASP A 101 -6.10 18.79 12.73
CA ASP A 101 -5.90 19.95 13.61
C ASP A 101 -4.51 20.09 14.27
N LEU A 102 -3.47 19.50 13.67
CA LEU A 102 -2.07 19.58 14.12
C LEU A 102 -1.21 20.26 13.05
N ASP A 103 -0.84 21.50 13.32
CA ASP A 103 0.10 22.29 12.51
C ASP A 103 1.52 22.28 13.14
N ASP A 104 2.48 22.95 12.49
CA ASP A 104 3.86 23.06 12.97
C ASP A 104 3.94 23.67 14.38
N ALA A 105 3.19 24.74 14.63
CA ALA A 105 3.23 25.46 15.89
C ALA A 105 2.72 24.60 17.06
N LYS A 106 1.61 23.90 16.86
CA LYS A 106 1.06 22.96 17.84
C LYS A 106 2.00 21.77 18.05
N LEU A 107 2.53 21.19 16.99
CA LEU A 107 3.47 20.08 17.11
C LEU A 107 4.71 20.47 17.92
N ARG A 108 5.30 21.63 17.63
CA ARG A 108 6.46 22.16 18.38
C ARG A 108 6.11 22.50 19.83
N GLY A 109 4.91 23.00 20.09
CA GLY A 109 4.43 23.28 21.44
C GLY A 109 4.25 22.03 22.33
N LEU A 110 4.16 20.85 21.72
CA LEU A 110 4.10 19.54 22.38
C LEU A 110 5.48 18.88 22.53
N MET A 111 6.55 19.49 22.02
CA MET A 111 7.90 18.95 22.13
C MET A 111 8.62 19.57 23.32
N THR A 112 9.42 18.75 24.02
CA THR A 112 10.37 19.25 25.02
C THR A 112 11.53 20.00 24.37
N GLU A 113 12.28 20.79 25.13
CA GLU A 113 13.47 21.49 24.62
C GLU A 113 14.50 20.53 24.01
N GLY A 114 14.69 19.36 24.62
CA GLY A 114 15.58 18.32 24.11
C GLY A 114 15.11 17.73 22.78
N GLU A 115 13.80 17.52 22.62
CA GLU A 115 13.20 17.03 21.37
C GLU A 115 13.26 18.08 20.25
N LEU A 116 13.03 19.36 20.58
CA LEU A 116 13.20 20.47 19.64
C LEU A 116 14.64 20.58 19.14
N ALA A 117 15.62 20.31 19.99
CA ALA A 117 17.03 20.30 19.60
C ALA A 117 17.40 19.17 18.63
N LEU A 118 16.57 18.12 18.52
CA LEU A 118 16.76 17.05 17.53
C LEU A 118 16.31 17.45 16.13
N LEU A 119 15.51 18.51 15.98
CA LEU A 119 15.02 18.93 14.68
C LEU A 119 16.16 19.37 13.75
N PRO A 120 16.11 19.01 12.46
CA PRO A 120 17.12 19.45 11.51
C PRO A 120 17.13 20.98 11.36
N THR A 121 18.32 21.57 11.44
CA THR A 121 18.51 23.01 11.23
C THR A 121 19.10 23.26 9.84
N ALA A 122 18.66 24.33 9.16
CA ALA A 122 19.36 24.81 7.96
C ALA A 122 20.72 25.35 8.39
N LYS A 123 21.78 24.57 8.21
CA LYS A 123 23.13 25.12 8.14
C LYS A 123 23.50 25.32 6.67
N SER A 124 24.24 26.39 6.42
CA SER A 124 24.77 26.77 5.10
C SER A 124 25.68 25.71 4.50
N ASP A 125 26.24 24.82 5.33
CA ASP A 125 27.11 23.75 4.88
C ASP A 125 26.34 22.41 4.77
N ALA A 126 26.09 21.99 3.54
CA ALA A 126 25.39 20.74 3.21
C ALA A 126 26.05 19.48 3.81
N SER A 127 27.33 19.58 4.19
CA SER A 127 28.12 18.49 4.78
C SER A 127 27.88 18.29 6.28
N SER A 128 27.31 19.28 6.99
CA SER A 128 27.06 19.23 8.44
C SER A 128 25.60 19.51 8.77
N ARG A 129 24.67 18.67 8.29
CA ARG A 129 23.29 18.73 8.79
C ARG A 129 23.29 18.37 10.29
N ALA A 130 23.05 19.37 11.13
CA ALA A 130 22.77 19.16 12.54
C ALA A 130 21.28 18.78 12.68
N GLY A 131 21.01 17.71 13.43
CA GLY A 131 19.66 17.18 13.72
C GLY A 131 19.47 15.72 13.29
N ARG A 132 18.24 15.24 13.46
CA ARG A 132 17.78 13.87 13.19
C ARG A 132 16.51 13.90 12.33
N LEU A 133 16.40 12.98 11.38
CA LEU A 133 15.17 12.79 10.60
C LEU A 133 14.26 11.74 11.23
N VAL A 134 14.78 10.95 12.17
CA VAL A 134 14.00 10.01 12.96
C VAL A 134 14.38 10.17 14.43
N PHE A 135 13.39 10.52 15.25
CA PHE A 135 13.55 10.74 16.68
C PHE A 135 12.25 10.41 17.44
N GLU A 136 12.36 10.24 18.75
CA GLU A 136 11.22 10.01 19.63
C GLU A 136 10.73 11.31 20.26
N ILE A 137 9.41 11.43 20.44
CA ILE A 137 8.78 12.46 21.28
C ILE A 137 7.97 11.80 22.40
N SER A 138 7.88 12.48 23.52
CA SER A 138 7.23 12.00 24.75
C SER A 138 5.71 12.02 24.66
N ASP A 139 5.15 12.98 23.91
CA ASP A 139 3.71 13.22 23.89
C ASP A 139 2.90 12.26 23.01
N ALA A 140 1.69 11.95 23.48
CA ALA A 140 0.72 11.12 22.78
C ALA A 140 -0.15 11.97 21.85
N LEU A 141 0.18 11.97 20.56
CA LEU A 141 -0.56 12.71 19.51
C LEU A 141 -1.91 12.05 19.11
N THR A 142 -2.46 11.19 19.95
CA THR A 142 -3.74 10.49 19.70
C THR A 142 -4.92 11.43 19.43
N PRO A 143 -5.09 12.58 20.13
CA PRO A 143 -6.20 13.50 19.86
C PRO A 143 -6.21 14.11 18.45
N PHE A 144 -5.07 14.07 17.76
CA PHE A 144 -4.91 14.62 16.41
C PHE A 144 -5.14 13.58 15.31
N ARG A 145 -5.53 12.35 15.66
CA ARG A 145 -5.90 11.32 14.68
C ARG A 145 -7.30 11.61 14.15
N ALA A 146 -7.43 11.76 12.83
CA ALA A 146 -8.73 11.93 12.20
C ALA A 146 -9.61 10.68 12.40
N ALA A 147 -10.87 10.89 12.78
CA ALA A 147 -11.85 9.80 12.76
C ALA A 147 -12.12 9.35 11.31
N THR A 148 -12.61 8.12 11.11
CA THR A 148 -12.93 7.59 9.77
C THR A 148 -13.86 8.52 8.97
N SER A 149 -14.85 9.13 9.62
CA SER A 149 -15.78 10.08 8.99
C SER A 149 -15.13 11.41 8.55
N GLU A 150 -13.95 11.74 9.08
CA GLU A 150 -13.24 13.00 8.81
C GLU A 150 -11.98 12.78 7.97
N ALA A 151 -11.68 11.53 7.61
CA ALA A 151 -10.42 11.14 7.00
C ALA A 151 -10.11 11.93 5.73
N MET A 152 -11.10 12.16 4.86
CA MET A 152 -10.89 12.88 3.60
C MET A 152 -10.71 14.38 3.79
N THR A 153 -11.46 14.98 4.71
CA THR A 153 -11.25 16.39 5.08
C THR A 153 -9.85 16.59 5.66
N ALA A 154 -9.38 15.66 6.50
CA ALA A 154 -8.04 15.67 7.05
C ALA A 154 -6.95 15.49 5.96
N PHE A 155 -7.18 14.58 5.00
CA PHE A 155 -6.31 14.43 3.82
C PHE A 155 -6.23 15.72 3.01
N GLU A 156 -7.36 16.35 2.67
CA GLU A 156 -7.37 17.62 1.94
C GLU A 156 -6.64 18.73 2.70
N ASN A 157 -6.87 18.86 4.01
CA ASN A 157 -6.18 19.87 4.81
C ASN A 157 -4.66 19.63 4.85
N THR A 158 -4.25 18.36 4.93
CA THR A 158 -2.83 17.97 4.86
C THR A 158 -2.22 18.35 3.51
N THR A 159 -2.88 18.04 2.40
CA THR A 159 -2.39 18.38 1.05
C THR A 159 -2.36 19.89 0.79
N LYS A 160 -3.32 20.66 1.33
CA LYS A 160 -3.29 22.13 1.33
C LYS A 160 -2.09 22.68 2.09
N ALA A 161 -1.79 22.13 3.27
CA ALA A 161 -0.61 22.52 4.04
C ALA A 161 0.70 22.20 3.28
N LEU A 162 0.80 21.01 2.68
CA LEU A 162 1.95 20.65 1.84
C LEU A 162 2.13 21.56 0.63
N ARG A 163 1.02 22.04 0.04
CA ARG A 163 1.06 22.93 -1.12
C ARG A 163 1.67 24.31 -0.84
N GLN A 164 1.71 24.73 0.43
CA GLN A 164 2.34 26.00 0.83
C GLN A 164 3.88 25.96 0.74
N GLU A 165 4.46 24.79 0.46
CA GLU A 165 5.89 24.62 0.34
C GLU A 165 6.37 24.85 -1.10
N ALA A 166 7.45 25.63 -1.25
CA ALA A 166 8.00 26.05 -2.54
C ALA A 166 8.16 24.91 -3.56
N LYS A 167 8.60 23.71 -3.12
CA LYS A 167 8.80 22.57 -4.02
C LYS A 167 7.52 21.88 -4.48
N PHE A 168 6.43 22.03 -3.73
CA PHE A 168 5.10 21.65 -4.18
C PHE A 168 4.43 22.80 -4.94
N GLU A 169 4.98 24.01 -4.85
CA GLU A 169 4.52 25.20 -5.54
C GLU A 169 5.05 25.38 -6.95
N ASP A 170 6.35 25.13 -7.15
CA ASP A 170 7.02 25.26 -8.43
C ASP A 170 6.68 24.11 -9.39
N SER A 171 6.26 22.96 -8.86
CA SER A 171 5.85 21.79 -9.65
C SER A 171 4.40 21.90 -10.08
N LYS A 172 4.09 22.83 -10.99
CA LYS A 172 2.78 22.90 -11.63
C LYS A 172 2.72 21.91 -12.80
N PRO A 173 1.64 21.12 -12.94
CA PRO A 173 0.51 20.95 -12.01
C PRO A 173 0.72 19.75 -11.06
N ILE A 174 0.13 19.77 -9.85
CA ILE A 174 0.20 18.66 -8.89
C ILE A 174 -1.18 18.20 -8.39
N ALA A 175 -1.38 16.89 -8.36
CA ALA A 175 -2.51 16.24 -7.72
C ALA A 175 -2.01 15.27 -6.63
N PHE A 176 -2.85 15.05 -5.62
CA PHE A 176 -2.67 14.04 -4.60
C PHE A 176 -3.81 13.04 -4.71
N PHE A 177 -3.58 11.79 -4.35
CA PHE A 177 -4.67 10.81 -4.26
C PHE A 177 -4.56 10.01 -2.96
N SER A 178 -5.66 9.38 -2.57
CA SER A 178 -5.78 8.43 -1.47
C SER A 178 -6.69 7.29 -1.89
N VAL A 179 -6.26 6.05 -1.64
CA VAL A 179 -7.14 4.88 -1.78
C VAL A 179 -8.17 4.93 -0.65
N GLN A 180 -9.45 5.06 -1.02
CA GLN A 180 -10.58 5.11 -0.09
C GLN A 180 -10.92 3.73 0.44
N GLY A 181 -10.91 2.73 -0.44
CA GLY A 181 -11.26 1.38 -0.07
C GLY A 181 -11.26 0.41 -1.23
N LEU A 182 -11.27 -0.87 -0.88
CA LEU A 182 -11.40 -1.99 -1.80
C LEU A 182 -12.65 -2.78 -1.42
N SER A 183 -13.63 -2.91 -2.31
CA SER A 183 -14.91 -3.55 -1.99
C SER A 183 -15.29 -4.64 -3.01
N PRO A 184 -16.06 -5.68 -2.62
CA PRO A 184 -16.61 -6.63 -3.58
C PRO A 184 -17.64 -5.97 -4.49
N ALA A 185 -17.63 -6.31 -5.78
CA ALA A 185 -18.60 -5.78 -6.74
C ALA A 185 -20.04 -6.25 -6.48
N THR A 186 -20.22 -7.33 -5.71
CA THR A 186 -21.53 -7.81 -5.24
C THR A 186 -22.17 -6.92 -4.18
N GLY A 187 -21.49 -5.85 -3.78
CA GLY A 187 -21.85 -5.04 -2.61
C GLY A 187 -21.24 -5.60 -1.33
N GLY A 188 -21.19 -4.74 -0.31
CA GLY A 188 -20.57 -5.02 0.99
C GLY A 188 -19.74 -3.82 1.47
N PRO A 189 -19.31 -3.83 2.74
CA PRO A 189 -18.39 -2.81 3.24
C PRO A 189 -17.03 -2.92 2.54
N PRO A 190 -16.23 -1.83 2.53
CA PRO A 190 -14.83 -1.90 2.17
C PRO A 190 -14.09 -2.95 3.01
N LEU A 191 -13.18 -3.68 2.37
CA LEU A 191 -12.31 -4.64 3.00
C LEU A 191 -11.18 -3.91 3.74
N GLU A 192 -10.84 -4.41 4.92
CA GLU A 192 -9.70 -3.93 5.68
C GLU A 192 -8.46 -4.81 5.40
N PRO A 193 -7.26 -4.23 5.25
CA PRO A 193 -6.04 -4.99 5.13
C PRO A 193 -5.77 -5.84 6.38
N GLN A 194 -5.38 -7.10 6.19
CA GLN A 194 -4.93 -8.01 7.24
C GLN A 194 -3.42 -8.20 7.15
N GLY A 195 -2.68 -7.69 8.13
CA GLY A 195 -1.22 -7.80 8.15
C GLY A 195 -0.54 -7.09 6.97
N GLY A 196 -1.05 -5.92 6.55
CA GLY A 196 -0.47 -5.12 5.48
C GLY A 196 -1.01 -5.39 4.08
N ARG A 197 -1.82 -6.44 3.89
CA ARG A 197 -2.34 -6.88 2.58
C ARG A 197 -3.85 -7.08 2.58
N PHE A 198 -4.47 -7.01 1.41
CA PHE A 198 -5.89 -7.33 1.25
C PHE A 198 -6.10 -8.83 1.00
N GLU A 199 -7.02 -9.44 1.73
CA GLU A 199 -7.42 -10.83 1.57
C GLU A 199 -8.72 -10.88 0.74
N LEU A 200 -8.64 -11.47 -0.46
CA LEU A 200 -9.69 -11.51 -1.47
C LEU A 200 -10.07 -12.96 -1.77
N GLU A 201 -11.21 -13.16 -2.43
CA GLU A 201 -11.61 -14.45 -2.99
C GLU A 201 -11.38 -14.45 -4.49
N SER A 202 -10.78 -15.52 -5.01
CA SER A 202 -10.60 -15.68 -6.46
C SER A 202 -11.93 -15.87 -7.19
N GLY A 203 -12.00 -15.50 -8.46
CA GLY A 203 -13.22 -15.57 -9.27
C GLY A 203 -14.27 -14.52 -8.93
N ARG A 204 -13.98 -13.58 -8.00
CA ARG A 204 -14.85 -12.44 -7.71
C ARG A 204 -14.30 -11.16 -8.34
N ARG A 205 -15.22 -10.23 -8.63
CA ARG A 205 -14.91 -8.88 -9.08
C ARG A 205 -14.87 -7.93 -7.89
N TYR A 206 -13.93 -7.00 -7.91
CA TYR A 206 -13.68 -6.00 -6.88
C TYR A 206 -13.62 -4.60 -7.47
N PHE A 207 -13.96 -3.61 -6.66
CA PHE A 207 -13.83 -2.18 -6.94
C PHE A 207 -12.82 -1.55 -6.01
N LEU A 208 -11.84 -0.86 -6.58
CA LEU A 208 -10.88 -0.02 -5.87
C LEU A 208 -11.27 1.44 -6.09
N ASP A 209 -11.69 2.08 -5.00
CA ASP A 209 -12.10 3.48 -5.00
C ASP A 209 -10.93 4.36 -4.59
N ILE A 210 -10.63 5.36 -5.42
CA ILE A 210 -9.52 6.28 -5.23
C ILE A 210 -10.05 7.70 -5.30
N TYR A 211 -9.77 8.47 -4.25
CA TYR A 211 -10.08 9.88 -4.21
C TYR A 211 -8.85 10.68 -4.62
N SER A 212 -9.01 11.55 -5.60
CA SER A 212 -7.98 12.48 -6.05
C SER A 212 -8.39 13.90 -5.68
N TYR A 213 -7.40 14.68 -5.25
CA TYR A 213 -7.57 16.07 -4.86
C TYR A 213 -6.45 16.95 -5.41
N SER A 214 -6.84 18.05 -6.05
CA SER A 214 -5.95 19.13 -6.47
C SER A 214 -6.16 20.38 -5.61
N PRO A 215 -5.17 20.84 -4.85
CA PRO A 215 -5.32 22.04 -4.04
C PRO A 215 -5.46 23.33 -4.87
N GLU A 216 -5.04 23.33 -6.14
CA GLU A 216 -5.01 24.52 -7.02
C GLU A 216 -6.34 24.86 -7.71
N GLY A 217 -7.32 23.94 -7.68
CA GLY A 217 -8.58 24.10 -8.41
C GLY A 217 -8.51 23.64 -9.88
N GLU A 218 -9.67 23.64 -10.55
CA GLU A 218 -9.87 23.00 -11.87
C GLU A 218 -9.03 23.65 -12.98
N ASN A 219 -8.85 24.97 -12.94
CA ASN A 219 -8.17 25.74 -14.00
C ASN A 219 -6.69 25.42 -14.18
N ASN A 220 -6.08 24.70 -13.24
CA ASN A 220 -4.65 24.34 -13.28
C ASN A 220 -4.41 22.85 -13.48
N LEU A 221 -5.45 22.03 -13.62
CA LEU A 221 -5.27 20.64 -14.01
C LEU A 221 -4.97 20.60 -15.50
N SER A 222 -3.80 20.09 -15.86
CA SER A 222 -3.52 19.78 -17.25
C SER A 222 -4.36 18.57 -17.66
N ASP A 223 -5.01 18.65 -18.82
CA ASP A 223 -5.73 17.53 -19.47
C ASP A 223 -4.88 16.24 -19.60
N ALA A 224 -3.56 16.36 -19.38
CA ALA A 224 -2.59 15.28 -19.44
C ALA A 224 -2.43 14.52 -18.10
N MET A 225 -2.90 15.03 -16.95
CA MET A 225 -2.76 14.28 -15.70
C MET A 225 -3.61 13.01 -15.71
N THR A 226 -2.99 11.90 -15.33
CA THR A 226 -3.67 10.61 -15.26
C THR A 226 -3.35 9.85 -13.99
N LEU A 227 -4.32 9.06 -13.53
CA LEU A 227 -4.10 8.02 -12.55
C LEU A 227 -4.15 6.67 -13.26
N SER A 228 -3.10 5.88 -13.11
CA SER A 228 -3.00 4.57 -13.75
C SER A 228 -2.99 3.46 -12.71
N ALA A 229 -3.64 2.34 -13.04
CA ALA A 229 -3.64 1.11 -12.29
C ALA A 229 -3.07 -0.02 -13.15
N SER A 230 -2.18 -0.82 -12.57
CA SER A 230 -1.56 -1.96 -13.24
C SER A 230 -1.38 -3.11 -12.24
N ALA A 231 -1.25 -4.33 -12.76
CA ALA A 231 -0.96 -5.52 -11.98
C ALA A 231 0.47 -5.97 -12.24
N ASP A 232 1.14 -6.53 -11.22
CA ASP A 232 2.41 -7.25 -11.41
C ASP A 232 2.20 -8.72 -11.81
N ASP A 233 0.98 -9.23 -11.68
CA ASP A 233 0.58 -10.59 -12.01
C ASP A 233 -0.48 -10.60 -13.13
N SER A 234 -0.27 -11.45 -14.15
CA SER A 234 -1.14 -11.54 -15.33
C SER A 234 -2.52 -12.15 -15.06
N ASP A 235 -2.69 -12.87 -13.95
CA ASP A 235 -3.99 -13.44 -13.58
C ASP A 235 -4.96 -12.39 -13.02
N LEU A 236 -4.46 -11.21 -12.64
CA LEU A 236 -5.27 -10.07 -12.24
C LEU A 236 -5.68 -9.26 -13.48
N LYS A 237 -6.96 -9.36 -13.84
CA LYS A 237 -7.53 -8.72 -15.03
C LYS A 237 -8.36 -7.51 -14.65
N PHE A 238 -8.04 -6.37 -15.24
CA PHE A 238 -8.88 -5.18 -15.16
C PHE A 238 -10.07 -5.31 -16.11
N SER A 239 -11.23 -4.94 -15.59
CA SER A 239 -12.53 -4.94 -16.28
C SER A 239 -13.05 -3.51 -16.50
N SER A 240 -12.39 -2.51 -15.92
CA SER A 240 -12.50 -1.09 -16.26
C SER A 240 -11.28 -0.67 -17.08
N GLU A 241 -11.29 0.58 -17.54
CA GLU A 241 -10.07 1.24 -18.00
C GLU A 241 -9.01 1.23 -16.87
N THR A 242 -7.74 1.13 -17.26
CA THR A 242 -6.58 1.12 -16.35
C THR A 242 -5.94 2.48 -16.20
N VAL A 243 -6.42 3.48 -16.95
CA VAL A 243 -5.93 4.86 -16.91
C VAL A 243 -7.15 5.77 -16.85
N ALA A 244 -7.24 6.56 -15.79
CA ALA A 244 -8.26 7.59 -15.62
C ALA A 244 -7.60 8.96 -15.77
N LYS A 245 -8.27 9.89 -16.47
CA LYS A 245 -7.85 11.29 -16.50
C LYS A 245 -8.30 11.98 -15.21
N LEU A 246 -7.50 12.94 -14.75
CA LEU A 246 -7.83 13.80 -13.62
C LEU A 246 -8.24 15.17 -14.18
N ASP A 247 -9.54 15.41 -14.30
CA ASP A 247 -10.10 16.59 -14.93
C ASP A 247 -10.85 17.51 -13.96
N SER A 248 -11.09 17.09 -12.71
CA SER A 248 -11.67 17.95 -11.68
C SER A 248 -10.76 18.11 -10.47
N ARG A 249 -11.02 19.18 -9.71
CA ARG A 249 -10.41 19.42 -8.40
C ARG A 249 -10.61 18.21 -7.46
N TYR A 250 -11.77 17.57 -7.58
CA TYR A 250 -12.19 16.44 -6.76
C TYR A 250 -12.64 15.32 -7.69
N ASP A 251 -11.86 14.25 -7.77
CA ASP A 251 -12.22 13.08 -8.57
C ASP A 251 -12.37 11.84 -7.70
N LEU A 252 -13.41 11.06 -7.97
CA LEU A 252 -13.57 9.72 -7.39
C LEU A 252 -13.47 8.69 -8.52
N ILE A 253 -12.31 8.04 -8.58
CA ILE A 253 -11.97 7.08 -9.62
C ILE A 253 -12.18 5.68 -9.11
N ARG A 254 -12.81 4.84 -9.92
CA ARG A 254 -13.09 3.44 -9.60
C ARG A 254 -12.43 2.52 -10.60
N PHE A 255 -11.46 1.74 -10.14
CA PHE A 255 -10.89 0.64 -10.91
C PHE A 255 -11.61 -0.67 -10.57
N ALA A 256 -12.05 -1.39 -11.59
CA ALA A 256 -12.71 -2.68 -11.43
C ALA A 256 -11.79 -3.78 -11.91
N PHE A 257 -11.50 -4.77 -11.06
CA PHE A 257 -10.62 -5.88 -11.41
C PHE A 257 -11.14 -7.21 -10.84
N SER A 258 -10.62 -8.31 -11.35
CA SER A 258 -10.96 -9.67 -10.93
C SER A 258 -9.80 -10.60 -11.24
N THR A 259 -9.80 -11.75 -10.59
CA THR A 259 -8.98 -12.89 -11.01
C THR A 259 -9.89 -13.98 -11.54
N GLU A 260 -9.36 -14.86 -12.39
CA GLU A 260 -10.06 -16.12 -12.69
C GLU A 260 -10.24 -16.95 -11.41
N GLN A 261 -11.14 -17.92 -11.46
CA GLN A 261 -11.34 -18.77 -10.30
C GLN A 261 -10.12 -19.65 -10.08
N GLN A 262 -9.38 -19.36 -9.01
CA GLN A 262 -8.16 -20.06 -8.66
C GLN A 262 -8.47 -21.21 -7.70
N LEU A 263 -7.78 -22.33 -7.92
CA LEU A 263 -7.77 -23.44 -6.98
C LEU A 263 -6.83 -23.17 -5.81
N PHE A 264 -5.76 -22.43 -6.12
CA PHE A 264 -4.70 -22.08 -5.19
C PHE A 264 -4.80 -20.64 -4.77
N GLU A 265 -4.03 -20.34 -3.75
CA GLU A 265 -3.75 -18.98 -3.38
C GLU A 265 -2.91 -18.30 -4.46
N LEU A 266 -3.28 -17.07 -4.80
CA LEU A 266 -2.54 -16.19 -5.69
C LEU A 266 -2.16 -14.93 -4.91
N SER A 267 -0.88 -14.57 -4.90
CA SER A 267 -0.40 -13.27 -4.40
C SER A 267 -0.14 -12.37 -5.59
N ALA A 268 -0.72 -11.18 -5.59
CA ALA A 268 -0.55 -10.19 -6.65
C ALA A 268 -0.40 -8.79 -6.05
N GLY A 269 0.36 -7.94 -6.69
CA GLY A 269 0.49 -6.52 -6.41
C GLY A 269 -0.36 -5.69 -7.39
N LEU A 270 -1.16 -4.77 -6.85
CA LEU A 270 -1.84 -3.75 -7.64
C LEU A 270 -1.07 -2.43 -7.49
N ARG A 271 -0.43 -2.01 -8.58
CA ARG A 271 0.35 -0.78 -8.65
C ARG A 271 -0.52 0.38 -9.12
N LEU A 272 -0.54 1.45 -8.34
CA LEU A 272 -1.15 2.73 -8.70
C LEU A 272 -0.05 3.75 -8.93
N ALA A 273 -0.13 4.52 -10.01
CA ALA A 273 0.83 5.57 -10.32
C ALA A 273 0.14 6.80 -10.89
N LEU A 274 0.59 7.98 -10.44
CA LEU A 274 0.13 9.28 -10.92
C LEU A 274 1.03 9.73 -12.09
N GLY A 275 0.49 9.81 -13.29
CA GLY A 275 1.16 10.42 -14.44
C GLY A 275 0.99 11.93 -14.40
N VAL A 276 2.11 12.65 -14.28
CA VAL A 276 2.15 14.12 -14.31
C VAL A 276 2.92 14.56 -15.56
N PRO A 277 2.41 15.51 -16.36
CA PRO A 277 3.18 16.04 -17.49
C PRO A 277 4.47 16.69 -16.99
N LYS A 278 5.60 16.41 -17.64
CA LYS A 278 6.91 16.99 -17.25
C LYS A 278 6.94 18.51 -17.43
N THR A 279 6.24 19.00 -18.43
CA THR A 279 6.04 20.42 -18.73
C THR A 279 4.59 20.63 -19.20
N ALA A 280 4.07 21.85 -19.10
CA ALA A 280 2.66 22.15 -19.39
C ALA A 280 2.17 21.70 -20.78
N ASP A 281 3.08 21.66 -21.77
CA ASP A 281 2.76 21.35 -23.17
C ASP A 281 3.19 19.93 -23.61
N GLU A 282 3.79 19.13 -22.72
CA GLU A 282 4.39 17.84 -23.07
C GLU A 282 3.42 16.67 -22.83
N LYS A 283 3.30 15.80 -23.84
CA LYS A 283 2.47 14.58 -23.77
C LYS A 283 3.12 13.45 -23.00
N ASP A 284 4.43 13.53 -22.77
CA ASP A 284 5.17 12.53 -22.01
C ASP A 284 4.88 12.70 -20.52
N LEU A 285 4.18 11.71 -19.97
CA LEU A 285 3.86 11.67 -18.56
C LEU A 285 5.02 11.08 -17.77
N GLU A 286 5.48 11.86 -16.82
CA GLU A 286 6.34 11.37 -15.77
C GLU A 286 5.51 10.64 -14.72
N GLN A 287 5.79 9.36 -14.52
CA GLN A 287 5.20 8.61 -13.42
C GLN A 287 5.76 9.11 -12.09
N ARG A 288 4.85 9.60 -11.25
CA ARG A 288 5.07 10.03 -9.87
C ARG A 288 4.22 9.17 -8.93
N CYS A 289 4.65 9.12 -7.68
CA CYS A 289 3.92 8.44 -6.59
C CYS A 289 3.37 7.08 -6.99
N ASP A 290 4.25 6.10 -7.14
CA ASP A 290 3.83 4.71 -7.28
C ASP A 290 3.65 4.05 -5.90
N ILE A 291 2.43 3.57 -5.64
CA ILE A 291 2.15 2.68 -4.51
C ILE A 291 1.82 1.29 -5.01
N MET A 292 2.14 0.28 -4.21
CA MET A 292 1.79 -1.10 -4.47
C MET A 292 0.85 -1.57 -3.36
N LEU A 293 -0.32 -2.06 -3.72
CA LEU A 293 -1.23 -2.72 -2.80
C LEU A 293 -1.01 -4.23 -2.89
N ASP A 294 -0.61 -4.86 -1.80
CA ASP A 294 -0.46 -6.30 -1.73
C ASP A 294 -1.82 -6.98 -1.62
N LEU A 295 -2.14 -7.85 -2.56
CA LEU A 295 -3.38 -8.60 -2.66
C LEU A 295 -3.11 -10.09 -2.54
N ARG A 296 -3.97 -10.80 -1.81
CA ARG A 296 -3.93 -12.25 -1.67
C ARG A 296 -5.30 -12.84 -1.97
N PHE A 297 -5.42 -13.52 -3.10
CA PHE A 297 -6.65 -14.19 -3.51
C PHE A 297 -6.65 -15.61 -2.98
N ARG A 298 -7.64 -15.93 -2.15
CA ARG A 298 -7.89 -17.26 -1.64
C ARG A 298 -8.49 -18.13 -2.74
N GLY A 299 -7.91 -19.31 -2.91
CA GLY A 299 -8.49 -20.35 -3.73
C GLY A 299 -9.77 -20.93 -3.09
N SER A 300 -10.58 -21.60 -3.90
CA SER A 300 -11.78 -22.28 -3.40
C SER A 300 -11.51 -23.77 -3.15
N LEU A 301 -11.30 -24.15 -1.89
CA LEU A 301 -11.15 -25.55 -1.48
C LEU A 301 -12.37 -26.41 -1.86
N ARG A 302 -13.57 -25.82 -1.82
CA ARG A 302 -14.80 -26.51 -2.24
C ARG A 302 -14.78 -26.84 -3.73
N LEU A 303 -14.36 -25.88 -4.55
CA LEU A 303 -14.20 -26.10 -6.00
C LEU A 303 -13.10 -27.12 -6.27
N ALA A 304 -11.98 -27.06 -5.54
CA ALA A 304 -10.91 -28.03 -5.66
C ALA A 304 -11.41 -29.45 -5.35
N ALA A 305 -12.12 -29.63 -4.22
CA ALA A 305 -12.73 -30.91 -3.86
C ALA A 305 -13.74 -31.40 -4.92
N ALA A 306 -14.58 -30.50 -5.43
CA ALA A 306 -15.55 -30.83 -6.49
C ALA A 306 -14.85 -31.26 -7.80
N ARG A 307 -13.79 -30.56 -8.22
CA ARG A 307 -12.99 -30.95 -9.40
C ARG A 307 -12.31 -32.30 -9.20
N VAL A 308 -11.72 -32.54 -8.03
CA VAL A 308 -11.12 -33.84 -7.68
C VAL A 308 -12.17 -34.94 -7.76
N ALA A 309 -13.35 -34.74 -7.17
CA ALA A 309 -14.43 -35.71 -7.20
C ALA A 309 -14.92 -35.99 -8.62
N MET A 310 -15.10 -34.96 -9.45
CA MET A 310 -15.51 -35.12 -10.85
C MET A 310 -14.48 -35.92 -11.66
N ILE A 311 -13.19 -35.63 -11.50
CA ILE A 311 -12.12 -36.39 -12.17
C ILE A 311 -12.11 -37.84 -11.66
N ALA A 312 -12.25 -38.05 -10.36
CA ALA A 312 -12.27 -39.38 -9.77
C ALA A 312 -13.46 -40.21 -10.29
N ILE A 313 -14.65 -39.63 -10.33
CA ILE A 313 -15.85 -40.28 -10.89
C ILE A 313 -15.65 -40.58 -12.38
N GLY A 314 -15.20 -39.61 -13.16
CA GLY A 314 -14.99 -39.77 -14.61
C GLY A 314 -13.94 -40.83 -14.96
N THR A 315 -12.90 -40.98 -14.13
CA THR A 315 -11.82 -41.96 -14.37
C THR A 315 -12.14 -43.35 -13.82
N ALA A 316 -12.79 -43.45 -12.65
CA ALA A 316 -13.15 -44.74 -12.06
C ALA A 316 -14.32 -45.42 -12.78
N THR A 317 -15.32 -44.65 -13.23
CA THR A 317 -16.57 -45.20 -13.76
C THR A 317 -16.36 -46.18 -14.93
N PRO A 318 -15.56 -45.88 -15.96
CA PRO A 318 -15.31 -46.82 -17.06
C PRO A 318 -14.63 -48.12 -16.61
N ALA A 319 -13.66 -48.02 -15.68
CA ALA A 319 -12.93 -49.18 -15.17
C ALA A 319 -13.82 -50.10 -14.33
N VAL A 320 -14.68 -49.50 -13.49
CA VAL A 320 -15.67 -50.22 -12.69
C VAL A 320 -16.68 -50.92 -13.60
N ILE A 321 -17.26 -50.21 -14.57
CA ILE A 321 -18.19 -50.80 -15.55
C ILE A 321 -17.52 -51.97 -16.29
N GLY A 322 -16.28 -51.80 -16.76
CA GLY A 322 -15.52 -52.86 -17.43
C GLY A 322 -15.29 -54.09 -16.54
N ALA A 323 -14.96 -53.89 -15.26
CA ALA A 323 -14.76 -54.99 -14.32
C ALA A 323 -16.06 -55.76 -14.05
N TYR A 324 -17.19 -55.06 -13.90
CA TYR A 324 -18.50 -55.69 -13.76
C TYR A 324 -18.93 -56.44 -15.03
N ALA A 325 -18.73 -55.85 -16.22
CA ALA A 325 -19.02 -56.50 -17.49
C ALA A 325 -18.19 -57.77 -17.71
N ALA A 326 -16.96 -57.82 -17.20
CA ALA A 326 -16.10 -59.00 -17.24
C ALA A 326 -16.43 -60.08 -16.19
N GLY A 327 -17.49 -59.90 -15.39
CA GLY A 327 -17.85 -60.82 -14.30
C GLY A 327 -16.89 -60.80 -13.11
N LYS A 328 -15.98 -59.82 -13.04
CA LYS A 328 -14.96 -59.66 -11.98
C LYS A 328 -15.32 -58.57 -10.96
N GLY A 329 -16.55 -58.07 -11.01
CA GLY A 329 -17.01 -56.98 -10.14
C GLY A 329 -17.07 -57.42 -8.68
N SER A 330 -16.26 -56.77 -7.83
CA SER A 330 -16.40 -56.84 -6.36
C SER A 330 -16.40 -55.44 -5.78
N LEU A 331 -17.11 -55.24 -4.66
CA LEU A 331 -17.15 -53.96 -3.95
C LEU A 331 -15.74 -53.47 -3.56
N GLY A 332 -14.87 -54.41 -3.18
CA GLY A 332 -13.47 -54.12 -2.84
C GLY A 332 -12.69 -53.58 -4.03
N LEU A 333 -12.80 -54.22 -5.20
CA LEU A 333 -12.15 -53.76 -6.43
C LEU A 333 -12.64 -52.36 -6.84
N ALA A 334 -13.96 -52.13 -6.79
CA ALA A 334 -14.54 -50.82 -7.08
C ALA A 334 -14.01 -49.73 -6.12
N SER A 335 -13.89 -50.05 -4.83
CA SER A 335 -13.36 -49.12 -3.83
C SER A 335 -11.90 -48.76 -4.11
N VAL A 336 -11.06 -49.74 -4.44
CA VAL A 336 -9.65 -49.51 -4.81
C VAL A 336 -9.56 -48.65 -6.07
N MET A 337 -10.39 -48.90 -7.07
CA MET A 337 -10.44 -48.09 -8.29
C MET A 337 -10.83 -46.63 -8.01
N PHE A 338 -11.84 -46.38 -7.17
CA PHE A 338 -12.23 -45.03 -6.77
C PHE A 338 -11.14 -44.32 -5.96
N ILE A 339 -10.44 -45.02 -5.06
CA ILE A 339 -9.32 -44.45 -4.30
C ILE A 339 -8.17 -44.06 -5.25
N ALA A 340 -7.78 -44.94 -6.17
CA ALA A 340 -6.75 -44.66 -7.17
C ALA A 340 -7.14 -43.48 -8.09
N ALA A 341 -8.41 -43.42 -8.48
CA ALA A 341 -8.98 -42.31 -9.24
C ALA A 341 -8.99 -41.01 -8.45
N LEU A 342 -9.26 -41.05 -7.14
CA LEU A 342 -9.16 -39.89 -6.26
C LEU A 342 -7.73 -39.36 -6.19
N PHE A 343 -6.74 -40.24 -6.02
CA PHE A 343 -5.32 -39.85 -6.09
C PHE A 343 -4.96 -39.24 -7.44
N THR A 344 -5.49 -39.77 -8.54
CA THR A 344 -5.32 -39.20 -9.88
C THR A 344 -5.94 -37.81 -9.97
N GLY A 345 -7.16 -37.63 -9.44
CA GLY A 345 -7.83 -36.33 -9.36
C GLY A 345 -7.02 -35.31 -8.56
N VAL A 346 -6.53 -35.70 -7.39
CA VAL A 346 -5.64 -34.85 -6.57
C VAL A 346 -4.36 -34.52 -7.32
N ALA A 347 -3.66 -35.50 -7.89
CA ALA A 347 -2.41 -35.26 -8.62
C ALA A 347 -2.60 -34.39 -9.88
N THR A 348 -3.80 -34.38 -10.46
CA THR A 348 -4.16 -33.54 -11.62
C THR A 348 -4.48 -32.11 -11.19
N VAL A 349 -5.25 -31.94 -10.12
CA VAL A 349 -5.66 -30.62 -9.59
C VAL A 349 -4.51 -29.92 -8.87
N PHE A 350 -3.62 -30.68 -8.23
CA PHE A 350 -2.49 -30.21 -7.42
C PHE A 350 -1.14 -30.61 -8.05
N PRO A 351 -0.77 -30.04 -9.20
CA PRO A 351 0.47 -30.40 -9.89
C PRO A 351 1.73 -30.09 -9.07
N ALA A 352 1.65 -29.19 -8.09
CA ALA A 352 2.75 -28.93 -7.15
C ALA A 352 3.15 -30.17 -6.33
N LEU A 353 2.22 -31.11 -6.07
CA LEU A 353 2.54 -32.39 -5.42
C LEU A 353 3.39 -33.32 -6.30
N LYS A 354 3.53 -33.04 -7.61
CA LYS A 354 4.44 -33.80 -8.48
C LYS A 354 5.91 -33.40 -8.35
N LYS A 355 6.20 -32.26 -7.71
CA LYS A 355 7.56 -31.71 -7.57
C LYS A 355 8.19 -31.93 -6.18
N ALA A 356 7.46 -32.55 -5.25
CA ALA A 356 7.96 -33.04 -3.97
C ALA A 356 8.20 -34.55 -4.08
#